data_AF-A0A9E2P682-F1
#
_entry.id   AF-A0A9E2P682-F1
#
_cell.length_a   1.000
_cell.length_b   1.000
_cell.length_c   1.000
_cell.angle_alpha   90.00
_cell.angle_beta   90.00
_cell.angle_gamma   90.00
#
_symmetry.space_group_name_H-M   'P 1'
#
loop_
_entity.id
_entity.type
_entity.pdbx_description
1 polymer ?
#
loop_
_entity_poly.entity_id
_entity_poly.type
_entity_poly.pdbx_seq_one_letter_code
_entity_poly.pdbx_strand_id
1 'polypeptide(L)'
;DMRGLDLGRQFDGLIAWHSSFHLSRSDQRAVFTVFARHLTPGGVLMFTSGDEDGERIGQWRGEPLYHASLSTAAYREQLTAAGFDVIDHAVGDYTRDEATVWLCRRGGGTMAE
;
A
#
# COMPACT_ATOMS: atom_id res chain seq x y z
N ASP A 1 -3.24 15.06 -3.23
CA ASP A 1 -2.96 13.67 -3.63
C ASP A 1 -2.59 12.84 -2.39
N MET A 2 -2.74 11.51 -2.43
CA MET A 2 -2.53 10.59 -1.31
C MET A 2 -1.13 10.67 -0.70
N ARG A 3 -0.11 11.04 -1.50
CA ARG A 3 1.31 11.15 -1.06
C ARG A 3 1.54 12.13 0.08
N GLY A 4 0.66 13.10 0.26
CA GLY A 4 0.75 14.11 1.31
C GLY A 4 -0.60 14.39 1.98
N LEU A 5 -1.56 13.47 1.86
CA LEU A 5 -2.88 13.66 2.43
C LEU A 5 -2.77 13.83 3.94
N ASP A 6 -3.52 14.78 4.49
CA ASP A 6 -3.66 14.97 5.92
C ASP A 6 -5.10 15.38 6.22
N LEU A 7 -5.89 14.43 6.72
CA LEU A 7 -7.29 14.65 7.05
C LEU A 7 -7.49 15.11 8.51
N GLY A 8 -6.41 15.19 9.31
CA GLY A 8 -6.50 15.54 10.72
C GLY A 8 -7.34 14.57 11.57
N ARG A 9 -7.58 13.35 11.08
CA ARG A 9 -8.38 12.33 11.76
C ARG A 9 -7.90 10.92 11.44
N GLN A 10 -8.20 10.01 12.35
CA GLN A 10 -7.95 8.58 12.20
C GLN A 10 -9.23 7.79 11.90
N PHE A 11 -9.04 6.61 11.34
CA PHE A 11 -10.07 5.65 10.99
C PHE A 11 -9.65 4.25 11.48
N ASP A 12 -10.63 3.38 11.68
CA ASP A 12 -10.36 1.98 12.03
C ASP A 12 -9.99 1.13 10.80
N GLY A 13 -10.22 1.65 9.60
CA GLY A 13 -9.95 0.97 8.34
C GLY A 13 -9.55 1.92 7.21
N LEU A 14 -8.60 1.50 6.38
CA LEU A 14 -8.20 2.16 5.14
C LEU A 14 -8.16 1.14 4.00
N ILE A 15 -8.72 1.49 2.85
CA ILE A 15 -8.65 0.70 1.63
C ILE A 15 -7.98 1.53 0.53
N ALA A 16 -6.88 1.02 -0.02
CA ALA A 16 -6.20 1.56 -1.20
C ALA A 16 -6.27 0.54 -2.33
N TRP A 17 -7.37 0.58 -3.09
CA TRP A 17 -7.70 -0.42 -4.10
C TRP A 17 -7.41 0.11 -5.50
N HIS A 18 -6.63 -0.65 -6.27
CA HIS A 18 -6.18 -0.31 -7.61
C HIS A 18 -5.57 1.10 -7.78
N SER A 19 -4.89 1.60 -6.74
CA SER A 19 -4.42 2.99 -6.71
C SER A 19 -2.90 3.12 -6.53
N SER A 20 -2.30 2.34 -5.62
CA SER A 20 -0.90 2.51 -5.20
C SER A 20 0.11 2.26 -6.32
N PHE A 21 -0.22 1.40 -7.29
CA PHE A 21 0.66 1.10 -8.41
C PHE A 21 0.82 2.26 -9.40
N HIS A 22 0.05 3.34 -9.30
CA HIS A 22 0.28 4.56 -10.08
C HIS A 22 1.30 5.51 -9.46
N LEU A 23 1.77 5.21 -8.26
CA LEU A 23 2.87 5.92 -7.61
C LEU A 23 4.21 5.38 -8.11
N SER A 24 5.24 6.22 -8.15
CA SER A 24 6.62 5.77 -8.35
C SER A 24 7.05 4.83 -7.22
N ARG A 25 8.09 4.02 -7.43
CA ARG A 25 8.60 3.14 -6.37
C ARG A 25 8.99 3.89 -5.09
N SER A 26 9.55 5.09 -5.21
CA SER A 26 9.88 5.94 -4.05
C SER A 26 8.62 6.39 -3.31
N ASP A 27 7.59 6.81 -4.05
CA ASP A 27 6.33 7.28 -3.48
C ASP A 27 5.54 6.13 -2.83
N GLN A 28 5.63 4.91 -3.38
CA GLN A 28 5.06 3.71 -2.75
C GLN A 28 5.71 3.40 -1.40
N ARG A 29 7.02 3.59 -1.24
CA ARG A 29 7.69 3.43 0.05
C ARG A 29 7.20 4.47 1.06
N ALA A 30 7.08 5.73 0.62
CA ALA A 30 6.70 6.84 1.49
C ALA A 30 5.22 6.83 1.91
N VAL A 31 4.32 6.34 1.06
CA VAL A 31 2.86 6.47 1.29
C VAL A 31 2.38 5.67 2.51
N PHE A 32 3.08 4.60 2.90
CA PHE A 32 2.69 3.81 4.08
C PHE A 32 2.78 4.61 5.38
N THR A 33 3.70 5.57 5.50
CA THR A 33 3.73 6.49 6.65
C THR A 33 2.50 7.40 6.66
N VAL A 34 2.02 7.82 5.48
CA VAL A 34 0.78 8.59 5.38
C VAL A 34 -0.42 7.75 5.80
N PHE A 35 -0.51 6.50 5.34
CA PHE A 35 -1.58 5.58 5.75
C PHE A 35 -1.55 5.33 7.26
N ALA A 36 -0.37 5.10 7.85
CA ALA A 36 -0.20 4.87 9.28
C ALA A 36 -0.72 6.05 10.13
N ARG A 37 -0.55 7.30 9.67
CA ARG A 37 -1.05 8.49 10.38
C ARG A 37 -2.59 8.56 10.43
N HIS A 38 -3.27 7.94 9.47
CA HIS A 38 -4.73 7.95 9.35
C HIS A 38 -5.40 6.72 9.97
N LEU A 39 -4.64 5.79 10.56
CA LEU A 39 -5.20 4.61 11.20
C LEU A 39 -5.08 4.72 12.72
N THR A 40 -6.13 4.30 13.41
CA THR A 40 -6.09 4.09 14.87
C THR A 40 -5.10 2.97 15.21
N PRO A 41 -4.52 2.94 16.43
CA PRO A 41 -3.80 1.76 16.90
C PRO A 41 -4.70 0.52 16.79
N GLY A 42 -4.23 -0.53 16.11
CA GLY A 42 -5.03 -1.73 15.81
C GLY A 42 -5.93 -1.63 14.58
N GLY A 43 -6.04 -0.46 13.95
CA GLY A 43 -6.78 -0.26 12.69
C GLY A 43 -6.18 -1.05 11.53
N VAL A 44 -6.97 -1.27 10.48
CA VAL A 44 -6.62 -2.19 9.39
C VAL A 44 -6.37 -1.45 8.08
N LEU A 45 -5.27 -1.77 7.43
CA LEU A 45 -4.96 -1.36 6.05
C LEU A 45 -5.20 -2.53 5.12
N MET A 46 -5.95 -2.32 4.04
CA MET A 46 -6.05 -3.24 2.91
C MET A 46 -5.64 -2.53 1.63
N PHE A 47 -4.75 -3.13 0.86
CA PHE A 47 -4.33 -2.53 -0.41
C PHE A 47 -3.95 -3.55 -1.47
N THR A 48 -4.00 -3.12 -2.72
CA THR A 48 -3.51 -3.90 -3.87
C THR A 48 -2.16 -3.38 -4.35
N SER A 49 -1.27 -4.29 -4.75
CA SER A 49 0.02 -3.98 -5.37
C SER A 49 0.20 -4.70 -6.71
N GLY A 50 1.33 -4.44 -7.39
CA GLY A 50 1.89 -5.41 -8.33
C GLY A 50 2.56 -6.59 -7.59
N ASP A 51 3.10 -7.55 -8.35
CA ASP A 51 3.78 -8.76 -7.87
C ASP A 51 5.32 -8.66 -7.85
N GLU A 52 5.91 -7.92 -8.78
CA GLU A 52 7.36 -7.80 -8.93
C GLU A 52 7.88 -6.36 -8.80
N ASP A 53 9.18 -6.21 -8.48
CA ASP A 53 9.83 -4.90 -8.49
C ASP A 53 10.02 -4.44 -9.93
N GLY A 54 9.47 -3.28 -10.27
CA GLY A 54 9.60 -2.77 -11.62
C GLY A 54 8.69 -1.60 -11.91
N GLU A 55 8.87 -1.07 -13.12
CA GLU A 55 8.09 0.03 -13.66
C GLU A 55 7.72 -0.31 -15.11
N ARG A 56 6.47 -0.05 -15.48
CA ARG A 56 5.95 -0.28 -16.82
C ARG A 56 5.02 0.85 -17.23
N ILE A 57 5.01 1.16 -18.51
CA ILE A 57 4.00 2.03 -19.12
C ILE A 57 3.10 1.13 -19.97
N GLY A 58 1.89 0.90 -19.48
CA GLY A 58 0.83 0.22 -20.23
C GLY A 58 0.03 1.21 -21.06
N GLN A 59 -1.11 0.74 -21.60
CA GLN A 59 -2.09 1.59 -22.25
C GLN A 59 -3.46 1.40 -21.60
N TRP A 60 -4.18 2.50 -21.41
CA TRP A 60 -5.57 2.50 -20.94
C TRP A 60 -6.37 3.48 -21.78
N ARG A 61 -7.42 2.98 -22.47
CA ARG A 61 -8.26 3.78 -23.37
C ARG A 61 -7.48 4.58 -24.41
N GLY A 62 -6.38 4.01 -24.92
CA GLY A 62 -5.52 4.64 -25.92
C GLY A 62 -4.46 5.59 -25.34
N GLU A 63 -4.45 5.81 -24.02
CA GLU A 63 -3.49 6.68 -23.35
C GLU A 63 -2.43 5.89 -22.58
N PRO A 64 -1.18 6.36 -22.49
CA PRO A 64 -0.14 5.73 -21.69
C PRO A 64 -0.51 5.75 -20.21
N LEU A 65 -0.39 4.61 -19.54
CA LEU A 65 -0.70 4.46 -18.12
C LEU A 65 0.49 3.87 -17.36
N TYR A 66 1.09 4.69 -16.51
CA TYR A 66 2.21 4.30 -15.67
C TYR A 66 1.77 3.34 -14.56
N HIS A 67 2.57 2.30 -14.37
CA HIS A 67 2.50 1.41 -13.23
C HIS A 67 3.90 1.16 -12.68
N ALA A 68 4.00 1.08 -11.37
CA ALA A 68 5.18 0.54 -10.69
C ALA A 68 4.75 -0.38 -9.57
N SER A 69 5.68 -1.23 -9.14
CA SER A 69 5.53 -1.99 -7.91
C SER A 69 6.88 -2.24 -7.28
N LEU A 70 6.85 -2.51 -5.98
CA LEU A 70 7.97 -3.08 -5.23
C LEU A 70 7.88 -4.62 -5.28
N SER A 71 8.98 -5.29 -4.94
CA SER A 71 8.93 -6.72 -4.63
C SER A 71 8.12 -6.99 -3.35
N THR A 72 7.60 -8.21 -3.22
CA THR A 72 6.93 -8.68 -1.98
C THR A 72 7.81 -8.45 -0.73
N ALA A 73 9.12 -8.72 -0.83
CA ALA A 73 10.05 -8.53 0.28
C ALA A 73 10.20 -7.04 0.65
N ALA A 74 10.30 -6.16 -0.36
CA ALA A 74 10.37 -4.72 -0.14
C ALA A 74 9.07 -4.18 0.47
N TYR A 75 7.90 -4.62 0.02
CA TYR A 75 6.64 -4.22 0.68
C TYR A 75 6.61 -4.62 2.15
N ARG A 76 7.00 -5.86 2.49
CA ARG A 76 7.07 -6.30 3.90
C ARG A 76 7.99 -5.42 4.73
N GLU A 77 9.18 -5.11 4.23
CA GLU A 77 10.11 -4.21 4.91
C GLU A 77 9.51 -2.82 5.17
N GLN A 78 8.88 -2.22 4.15
CA GLN A 78 8.30 -0.88 4.29
C GLN A 78 7.08 -0.84 5.20
N LEU A 79 6.23 -1.88 5.15
CA LEU A 79 5.09 -2.04 6.04
C LEU A 79 5.56 -2.13 7.50
N THR A 80 6.55 -2.98 7.77
CA THR A 80 7.15 -3.10 9.11
C THR A 80 7.75 -1.77 9.57
N ALA A 81 8.51 -1.09 8.71
CA ALA A 81 9.11 0.21 9.02
C ALA A 81 8.05 1.30 9.31
N ALA A 82 6.90 1.24 8.64
CA ALA A 82 5.75 2.12 8.90
C ALA A 82 4.89 1.67 10.11
N GLY A 83 5.28 0.57 10.78
CA GLY A 83 4.62 0.05 11.97
C GLY A 83 3.34 -0.73 11.68
N PHE A 84 3.31 -1.45 10.56
CA PHE A 84 2.26 -2.40 10.23
C PHE A 84 2.72 -3.85 10.41
N ASP A 85 1.82 -4.69 10.91
CA ASP A 85 1.95 -6.13 10.90
C ASP A 85 1.13 -6.70 9.74
N VAL A 86 1.73 -7.54 8.90
CA VAL A 86 1.00 -8.21 7.81
C VAL A 86 0.14 -9.35 8.39
N ILE A 87 -1.18 -9.24 8.28
CA ILE A 87 -2.14 -10.27 8.68
C ILE A 87 -2.24 -11.35 7.60
N ASP A 88 -2.42 -10.92 6.35
CA ASP A 88 -2.58 -11.82 5.20
C ASP A 88 -2.00 -11.19 3.93
N HIS A 89 -1.58 -12.04 3.00
CA HIS A 89 -1.03 -11.66 1.72
C HIS A 89 -1.34 -12.72 0.67
N ALA A 90 -2.12 -12.34 -0.33
CA ALA A 90 -2.49 -13.20 -1.45
C ALA A 90 -1.89 -12.62 -2.74
N VAL A 91 -1.03 -13.40 -3.42
CA VAL A 91 -0.51 -13.04 -4.74
C VAL A 91 -1.56 -13.41 -5.78
N GLY A 92 -1.99 -12.43 -6.57
CA GLY A 92 -2.97 -12.64 -7.63
C GLY A 92 -2.35 -13.27 -8.88
N ASP A 93 -3.14 -14.04 -9.62
CA ASP A 93 -2.81 -14.46 -10.98
C ASP A 93 -3.14 -13.33 -11.98
N TYR A 94 -2.12 -12.56 -12.39
CA TYR A 94 -2.29 -11.48 -13.36
C TYR A 94 -2.74 -11.95 -14.75
N THR A 95 -2.62 -13.25 -15.07
CA THR A 95 -3.19 -13.80 -16.32
C THR A 95 -4.72 -13.91 -16.25
N ARG A 96 -5.30 -13.76 -15.05
CA ARG A 96 -6.73 -13.79 -14.75
C ARG A 96 -7.27 -12.46 -14.22
N ASP A 97 -6.50 -11.38 -14.38
CA ASP A 97 -6.82 -10.04 -13.84
C ASP A 97 -6.98 -9.99 -12.31
N GLU A 98 -6.37 -10.94 -11.59
CA GLU A 98 -6.38 -10.95 -10.13
C GLU A 98 -5.29 -10.04 -9.57
N ALA A 99 -5.62 -9.26 -8.55
CA ALA A 99 -4.66 -8.36 -7.89
C ALA A 99 -3.87 -9.09 -6.80
N THR A 100 -2.62 -8.68 -6.57
CA THR A 100 -1.93 -8.98 -5.31
C THR A 100 -2.55 -8.15 -4.18
N VAL A 101 -3.06 -8.80 -3.14
CA VAL A 101 -3.78 -8.19 -2.02
C VAL A 101 -3.00 -8.34 -0.72
N TRP A 102 -2.95 -7.26 0.05
CA TRP A 102 -2.35 -7.21 1.37
C TRP A 102 -3.39 -6.80 2.41
N LEU A 103 -3.39 -7.50 3.54
CA LEU A 103 -4.14 -7.12 4.73
C LEU A 103 -3.13 -6.89 5.87
N CYS A 104 -3.16 -5.71 6.47
CA CYS A 104 -2.20 -5.32 7.50
C CYS A 104 -2.91 -4.67 8.68
N ARG A 105 -2.37 -4.87 9.88
CA ARG A 105 -2.81 -4.20 11.11
C ARG A 105 -1.82 -3.13 11.49
N ARG A 106 -2.28 -1.93 11.83
CA ARG A 106 -1.46 -0.91 12.46
C ARG A 106 -1.06 -1.40 13.85
N GLY A 107 0.24 -1.48 14.11
CA GLY A 107 0.76 -1.86 15.42
C GLY A 107 0.14 -1.00 16.52
N GLY A 108 -0.19 -1.65 17.64
CA GLY A 108 -0.69 -0.95 18.82
C GLY A 108 0.42 -0.11 19.41
N GLY A 109 0.48 1.18 19.08
CA GLY A 109 1.37 2.10 19.75
C GLY A 109 0.93 2.23 21.20
N THR A 110 1.59 1.54 22.12
CA THR A 110 1.69 2.06 23.49
C THR A 110 2.50 3.35 23.36
N MET A 111 1.88 4.48 23.68
CA MET A 111 2.63 5.70 23.97
C MET A 111 3.68 5.32 25.03
N ALA A 112 4.96 5.54 24.73
CA ALA A 112 5.96 5.60 25.79
C ALA A 112 5.60 6.82 26.66
N GLU A 113 5.40 6.53 27.96
CA GLU A 113 5.10 7.38 29.13
C GLU A 113 4.68 8.85 28.91
#